data_AF-A0A954MQW9-F1
#
_entry.id   AF-A0A954MQW9-F1
#
_cell.length_a   1.000
_cell.length_b   1.000
_cell.length_c   1.000
_cell.angle_alpha   90.00
_cell.angle_beta   90.00
_cell.angle_gamma   90.00
#
_symmetry.space_group_name_H-M   'P 1'
#
loop_
_entity.id
_entity.type
_entity.pdbx_description
1 polymer ?
#
loop_
_entity_poly.entity_id
_entity_poly.type
_entity_poly.pdbx_seq_one_letter_code
_entity_poly.pdbx_strand_id
1 'polypeptide(L)' 'GDDDGTVSVEATALPGAADFMTVPALHSFMMSHPAVQSSTLHFLRTGALHKDSPRQPIPIPVAPAP' A
#
# COMPACT_ATOMS: atom_id res chain seq x y z
N GLY A 1 -11.76 -11.47 -5.30
CA GLY A 1 -11.85 -10.00 -5.20
C GLY A 1 -10.76 -9.45 -6.07
N ASP A 2 -10.24 -8.27 -5.76
CA ASP A 2 -9.00 -7.81 -6.40
C ASP A 2 -7.81 -8.48 -5.69
N ASP A 3 -6.95 -9.14 -6.46
CA ASP A 3 -5.76 -9.83 -5.97
C ASP A 3 -4.64 -9.78 -7.01
N ASP A 4 -3.42 -10.13 -6.59
CA ASP A 4 -2.23 -10.15 -7.44
C ASP A 4 -1.87 -11.56 -7.94
N GLY A 5 -2.79 -12.52 -7.81
CA GLY A 5 -2.59 -13.94 -8.08
C GLY A 5 -1.95 -14.72 -6.92
N THR A 6 -1.69 -14.09 -5.76
CA THR A 6 -1.18 -14.77 -4.55
C THR A 6 -1.84 -14.26 -3.27
N VAL A 7 -2.01 -12.95 -3.14
CA VAL A 7 -2.63 -12.31 -1.97
C VAL A 7 -3.73 -11.35 -2.42
N SER A 8 -4.81 -11.25 -1.63
CA SER A 8 -5.87 -10.27 -1.90
C SER A 8 -5.45 -8.88 -1.46
N VAL A 9 -5.99 -7.85 -2.12
CA VAL A 9 -5.74 -6.45 -1.74
C VAL A 9 -6.11 -6.20 -0.28
N GLU A 10 -7.23 -6.74 0.20
CA GLU A 10 -7.68 -6.55 1.58
C GLU A 10 -6.69 -7.13 2.60
N ALA A 11 -6.05 -8.27 2.29
CA ALA A 11 -5.05 -8.87 3.17
C ALA A 11 -3.75 -8.06 3.27
N THR A 12 -3.47 -7.21 2.28
CA THR A 12 -2.29 -6.32 2.27
C THR A 12 -2.51 -5.00 3.02
N ALA A 13 -3.75 -4.71 3.44
CA ALA A 13 -4.11 -3.50 4.16
C ALA A 13 -3.69 -3.59 5.64
N LEU A 14 -2.40 -3.37 5.92
CA LEU A 14 -1.82 -3.52 7.25
C LEU A 14 -2.29 -2.39 8.21
N PRO A 15 -2.88 -2.72 9.38
CA PRO A 15 -3.17 -1.75 10.43
C PRO A 15 -1.97 -0.87 10.79
N GLY A 16 -2.17 0.45 10.79
CA GLY A 16 -1.12 1.41 11.13
C GLY A 16 -0.17 1.75 9.98
N ALA A 17 -0.39 1.22 8.76
CA ALA A 17 0.34 1.66 7.59
C ALA A 17 0.20 3.19 7.42
N ALA A 18 1.33 3.88 7.26
CA ALA A 18 1.36 5.34 7.14
C ALA A 18 0.77 5.86 5.82
N ASP A 19 0.71 4.99 4.80
CA ASP A 19 0.10 5.23 3.51
C ASP A 19 -0.24 3.88 2.86
N PHE A 20 -1.17 3.87 1.90
CA PHE A 20 -1.61 2.70 1.16
C PHE A 20 -1.95 3.07 -0.29
N MET A 21 -1.58 2.20 -1.22
CA MET A 21 -1.93 2.34 -2.63
C MET A 21 -2.06 0.96 -3.28
N THR A 22 -2.83 0.88 -4.36
CA THR A 22 -2.87 -0.30 -5.22
C THR A 22 -2.16 -0.01 -6.54
N VAL A 23 -1.53 -1.03 -7.10
CA VAL A 23 -0.92 -0.99 -8.44
C VAL A 23 -1.37 -2.26 -9.18
N PRO A 24 -1.88 -2.15 -10.42
CA PRO A 24 -2.26 -3.33 -11.20
C PRO A 24 -1.02 -4.11 -11.64
N ALA A 25 -0.59 -5.06 -10.82
CA ALA A 25 0.57 -5.91 -11.07
C ALA A 25 0.35 -7.30 -10.48
N LEU A 26 0.91 -8.33 -11.13
CA LEU A 26 0.96 -9.68 -10.55
C LEU A 26 2.06 -9.77 -9.49
N HIS A 27 1.84 -10.61 -8.48
CA HIS A 27 2.69 -10.76 -7.29
C HIS A 27 4.19 -10.85 -7.62
N SER A 28 4.52 -11.78 -8.52
CA SER A 28 5.91 -12.07 -8.91
C SER A 28 6.61 -10.91 -9.64
N PHE A 29 5.85 -9.98 -10.24
CA PHE A 29 6.39 -8.89 -11.04
C PHE A 29 6.28 -7.52 -10.36
N MET A 30 5.60 -7.44 -9.21
CA MET A 30 5.33 -6.19 -8.49
C MET A 30 6.60 -5.38 -8.20
N MET A 31 7.67 -6.03 -7.73
CA MET A 31 8.96 -5.38 -7.41
C MET A 31 9.65 -4.76 -8.64
N SER A 32 9.41 -5.31 -9.84
CA SER A 32 9.95 -4.80 -11.10
C SER A 32 9.08 -3.72 -11.74
N HIS A 33 7.87 -3.50 -11.24
CA HIS A 33 6.92 -2.56 -11.82
C HIS A 33 7.40 -1.10 -11.59
N PRO A 34 7.56 -0.27 -12.64
CA PRO A 34 8.12 1.08 -12.51
C PRO A 34 7.36 1.97 -11.51
N ALA A 35 6.02 1.86 -11.49
CA ALA A 35 5.20 2.61 -10.53
C ALA A 35 5.55 2.25 -9.07
N VAL A 36 5.69 0.96 -8.75
CA VAL A 36 6.03 0.48 -7.40
C VAL A 36 7.40 1.00 -6.97
N GLN A 37 8.40 0.96 -7.85
CA GLN A 37 9.73 1.47 -7.55
C GLN A 37 9.71 2.98 -7.31
N SER A 38 8.98 3.74 -8.14
CA SER A 38 8.86 5.20 -8.00
C SER A 38 8.16 5.59 -6.69
N SER A 39 7.06 4.91 -6.35
CA SER A 39 6.29 5.16 -5.13
C SER A 39 7.07 4.75 -3.89
N THR A 40 7.79 3.63 -3.92
CA THR A 40 8.68 3.22 -2.82
C THR A 40 9.76 4.25 -2.56
N LEU A 41 10.45 4.73 -3.61
CA LEU A 41 11.47 5.76 -3.46
C LEU A 41 10.88 7.08 -2.93
N HIS A 42 9.69 7.45 -3.39
CA HIS A 42 9.00 8.64 -2.92
C HIS A 42 8.62 8.53 -1.44
N PHE A 43 8.11 7.37 -1.02
CA PHE A 43 7.73 7.09 0.37
C PHE A 43 8.94 7.16 1.30
N LEU A 44 10.07 6.56 0.91
CA LEU A 44 11.29 6.63 1.72
C LEU A 44 11.81 8.06 1.90
N ARG A 45 11.53 8.96 0.96
CA ARG A 45 11.97 10.37 1.02
C ARG A 45 10.99 11.29 1.75
N THR A 46 9.70 10.99 1.70
CA THR A 46 8.64 11.95 2.05
C THR A 46 7.59 11.40 3.01
N GLY A 47 7.54 10.07 3.19
CA GLY A 47 6.49 9.37 3.93
C GLY A 47 5.17 9.21 3.16
N ALA A 48 5.12 9.52 1.86
CA ALA A 48 3.94 9.35 0.99
C ALA A 48 4.26 8.48 -0.23
N LEU A 49 3.31 7.63 -0.66
CA LEU A 49 3.41 6.75 -1.83
C LEU A 49 3.03 7.46 -3.13
N HIS A 50 2.12 8.43 -3.05
CA HIS A 50 1.70 9.27 -4.18
C HIS A 50 2.35 10.65 -4.09
N LYS A 51 2.85 11.14 -5.23
CA LYS A 51 3.42 12.48 -5.32
C LYS A 51 2.36 13.57 -5.32
N ASP A 52 1.25 13.31 -6.02
CA ASP A 52 0.26 14.34 -6.37
C ASP A 52 -1.08 14.14 -5.66
N SER A 53 -1.14 13.20 -4.71
CA SER A 53 -2.35 12.88 -3.95
C SER A 53 -2.05 12.82 -2.44
N PRO A 54 -3.04 13.12 -1.57
CA PRO A 54 -2.90 12.92 -0.14
C PRO A 54 -2.61 11.45 0.21
N ARG A 55 -1.91 11.24 1.33
CA ARG A 55 -1.69 9.91 1.92
C ARG A 55 -3.02 9.27 2.31
N GLN A 56 -3.08 7.95 2.18
CA GLN A 56 -4.19 7.10 2.61
C GLN A 56 -3.71 6.15 3.72
N PRO A 57 -3.55 6.66 4.96
CA PRO A 57 -3.11 5.81 6.07
C PRO A 57 -4.18 4.78 6.43
N ILE A 58 -3.75 3.62 6.91
CA ILE A 58 -4.64 2.58 7.43
C ILE A 58 -4.74 2.75 8.95
N PRO A 59 -5.94 3.01 9.50
CA PRO A 59 -6.12 3.13 10.94
C PRO A 59 -5.71 1.86 11.68
N ILE A 60 -5.13 2.01 12.86
CA ILE A 60 -5.01 0.89 13.81
C ILE A 60 -6.40 0.64 14.38
N PRO A 61 -6.97 -0.58 14.26
CA PRO A 61 -8.21 -0.92 14.94
C PRO A 61 -8.06 -0.65 16.43
N VAL A 62 -8.87 0.26 16.96
CA VAL A 62 -8.98 0.44 18.40
C VAL A 62 -9.84 -0.71 18.91
N ALA A 63 -9.33 -1.44 19.92
CA ALA A 63 -10.13 -2.46 20.58
C ALA A 63 -11.43 -1.81 21.09
N PRO A 64 -12.59 -2.47 20.98
CA PRO A 64 -13.81 -1.95 21.58
C PRO A 64 -13.59 -1.70 23.07
N ALA A 65 -14.17 -0.61 23.58
CA ALA A 65 -14.17 -0.34 25.02
C ALA A 65 -14.75 -1.55 25.78
N PRO A 66 -14.26 -1.85 26.99
CA PRO A 66 -14.71 -3.00 27.77
C PRO A 66 -16.21 -2.95 28.09
#